data_AF-C0VGB7-F1
#
_entry.id   AF-C0VGB7-F1
#
_cell.length_a   1.000
_cell.length_b   1.000
_cell.length_c   1.000
_cell.angle_alpha   90.00
_cell.angle_beta   90.00
_cell.angle_gamma   90.00
#
_symmetry.space_group_name_H-M   'P 1'
#
loop_
_entity.id
_entity.type
_entity.pdbx_description
1 polymer ?
#
loop_
_entity_poly.entity_id
_entity_poly.type
_entity_poly.pdbx_seq_one_letter_code
_entity_poly.pdbx_strand_id
1 'polypeptide(L)'
;MRAKMHLNHVSIFQSKKMVKTIVLSVAVVTAAIVSGCASKPQVSGGGASHVNAPNYYTVRSGDTLSGIANRYGMNYLDIAALNDIAPPYRIYVNQSLRLKGSAAQRTTSTQAMNQAAPIQRQSINIPTQQQVAPPPVRPVTPTQQRPVVPVTPPSTLASGLRWVKPSNGPVIQGFNLASNVKGTRYGGNVGDPVFAAANGQVVYAADGLKEYGNLVLVKHVDGYITAYAHNSKMLVKSGDNVTAGQKIAEMGSSGASRVMLEFQVRLDGKPINPTTVVPN
;
A
#
# COMPACT_ATOMS: atom_id res chain seq x y z
N MET A 1 56.03 64.04 -8.11
CA MET A 1 54.97 63.70 -9.09
C MET A 1 55.36 62.40 -9.79
N ARG A 2 54.34 61.59 -10.12
CA ARG A 2 54.40 60.16 -10.39
C ARG A 2 55.24 59.76 -11.62
N ALA A 3 55.99 58.66 -11.44
CA ALA A 3 56.60 57.85 -12.49
C ALA A 3 55.57 56.96 -13.20
N LYS A 4 56.02 56.35 -14.32
CA LYS A 4 55.47 55.23 -15.12
C LYS A 4 54.95 55.65 -16.50
N MET A 5 55.16 54.92 -17.60
CA MET A 5 55.93 53.70 -17.90
C MET A 5 55.76 53.51 -19.42
N HIS A 6 56.85 53.34 -20.16
CA HIS A 6 56.80 53.02 -21.59
C HIS A 6 56.35 51.57 -21.76
N LEU A 7 55.22 51.34 -22.44
CA LEU A 7 54.77 50.00 -22.84
C LEU A 7 55.52 49.57 -24.11
N ASN A 8 56.32 48.51 -24.02
CA ASN A 8 56.85 47.77 -25.16
C ASN A 8 55.85 46.68 -25.56
N HIS A 9 55.32 46.77 -26.77
CA HIS A 9 54.56 45.69 -27.41
C HIS A 9 55.54 44.65 -27.97
N VAL A 10 55.56 43.45 -27.37
CA VAL A 10 56.22 42.27 -27.96
C VAL A 10 55.15 41.47 -28.70
N SER A 11 55.18 41.51 -30.03
CA SER A 11 54.37 40.64 -30.89
C SER A 11 55.00 39.25 -30.93
N ILE A 12 54.35 38.26 -30.30
CA ILE A 12 54.75 36.85 -30.39
C ILE A 12 54.05 36.23 -31.62
N PHE A 13 54.82 36.06 -32.69
CA PHE A 13 54.48 35.25 -33.86
C PHE A 13 54.53 33.76 -33.50
N GLN A 14 53.39 33.16 -33.14
CA GLN A 14 53.28 31.71 -32.95
C GLN A 14 53.08 31.02 -34.31
N SER A 15 54.11 30.31 -34.76
CA SER A 15 54.14 29.52 -36.00
C SER A 15 53.20 28.31 -35.93
N LYS A 16 52.31 28.19 -36.93
CA LYS A 16 51.28 27.13 -37.08
C LYS A 16 51.81 25.69 -37.04
N LYS A 17 53.12 25.47 -37.08
CA LYS A 17 53.73 24.12 -36.98
C LYS A 17 53.83 23.61 -35.53
N MET A 18 53.82 24.49 -34.52
CA MET A 18 53.94 24.07 -33.11
C MET A 18 52.59 23.69 -32.47
N VAL A 19 51.47 24.16 -33.02
CA VAL A 19 50.12 23.80 -32.54
C VAL A 19 49.78 22.35 -32.90
N LYS A 20 50.26 21.82 -34.04
CA LYS A 20 49.92 20.47 -34.49
C LYS A 20 50.58 19.37 -33.63
N THR A 21 51.74 19.66 -33.03
CA THR A 21 52.44 18.72 -32.14
C THR A 21 51.85 18.70 -30.73
N ILE A 22 51.32 19.83 -30.25
CA ILE A 22 50.62 19.91 -28.96
C ILE A 22 49.24 19.26 -29.02
N VAL A 23 48.53 19.34 -30.16
CA VAL A 23 47.23 18.68 -30.34
C VAL A 23 47.37 17.15 -30.44
N LEU A 24 48.52 16.62 -30.85
CA LEU A 24 48.74 15.17 -30.93
C LEU A 24 49.16 14.51 -29.60
N SER A 25 49.54 15.29 -28.58
CA SER A 25 49.93 14.77 -27.26
C SER A 25 48.80 14.81 -26.22
N VAL A 26 47.65 15.40 -26.54
CA VAL A 26 46.43 15.36 -25.69
C VAL A 26 45.51 14.17 -26.05
N ALA A 27 45.65 13.58 -27.24
CA ALA A 27 44.80 12.49 -27.72
C ALA A 27 45.24 11.07 -27.28
N VAL A 28 46.41 10.90 -26.65
CA VAL A 28 46.93 9.57 -26.24
C VAL A 28 46.92 9.36 -24.71
N VAL A 29 46.65 10.41 -23.91
CA VAL A 29 46.50 10.30 -22.44
C VAL A 29 45.03 10.37 -21.99
N THR A 30 44.09 10.27 -22.93
CA THR A 30 42.63 10.19 -22.68
C THR A 30 42.02 8.87 -23.16
N ALA A 31 42.81 7.79 -23.22
CA ALA A 31 42.37 6.48 -23.69
C ALA A 31 42.67 5.31 -22.72
N ALA A 32 42.85 5.59 -21.42
CA ALA A 32 42.97 4.55 -20.41
C ALA A 32 42.24 4.99 -19.12
N ILE A 33 41.44 4.08 -18.56
CA ILE A 33 40.62 4.20 -17.34
C ILE A 33 39.21 4.80 -17.56
N VAL A 34 38.42 4.17 -18.42
CA VAL A 34 36.96 4.07 -18.20
C VAL A 34 36.56 2.59 -18.17
N SER A 35 37.18 1.83 -17.26
CA SER A 35 36.56 0.62 -16.70
C SER A 35 35.76 1.03 -15.48
N GLY A 36 34.71 1.83 -15.71
CA GLY A 36 33.70 2.14 -14.72
C GLY A 36 32.84 0.90 -14.51
N CYS A 37 33.04 0.24 -13.38
CA CYS A 37 32.26 -0.91 -12.96
C CYS A 37 30.76 -0.59 -13.03
N ALA A 38 30.00 -1.44 -13.73
CA ALA A 38 28.55 -1.53 -13.59
C ALA A 38 28.23 -1.95 -12.15
N SER A 39 28.26 -0.98 -11.27
CA SER A 39 27.87 -1.14 -9.87
C SER A 39 26.34 -1.16 -9.90
N LYS A 40 25.77 -2.35 -9.67
CA LYS A 40 24.36 -2.47 -9.24
C LYS A 40 24.14 -1.41 -8.15
N PRO A 41 22.99 -0.73 -8.08
CA PRO A 41 22.71 0.12 -6.93
C PRO A 41 22.69 -0.80 -5.71
N GLN A 42 23.82 -0.85 -5.01
CA GLN A 42 23.90 -1.36 -3.66
C GLN A 42 23.13 -0.30 -2.86
N VAL A 43 21.88 -0.62 -2.54
CA VAL A 43 21.15 0.07 -1.49
C VAL A 43 21.98 -0.17 -0.23
N SER A 44 22.87 0.78 0.05
CA SER A 44 23.61 0.82 1.28
C SER A 44 22.56 0.94 2.37
N GLY A 45 22.35 -0.15 3.12
CA GLY A 45 21.57 -0.16 4.34
C GLY A 45 22.28 0.70 5.37
N GLY A 46 22.15 2.02 5.20
CA GLY A 46 22.61 3.00 6.15
C GLY A 46 21.80 2.80 7.41
N GLY A 47 22.44 2.27 8.46
CA GLY A 47 21.91 2.27 9.81
C GLY A 47 21.56 3.70 10.19
N ALA A 48 20.28 4.06 10.01
CA ALA A 48 19.76 5.33 10.44
C ALA A 48 19.76 5.33 11.97
N SER A 49 20.57 6.18 12.56
CA SER A 49 20.66 6.35 14.01
C SER A 49 19.26 6.52 14.63
N HIS A 50 18.84 5.50 15.38
CA HIS A 50 17.55 5.40 16.07
C HIS A 50 17.52 6.29 17.33
N VAL A 51 17.77 7.60 17.19
CA VAL A 51 18.11 8.45 18.35
C VAL A 51 16.92 8.62 19.31
N ASN A 52 15.66 8.36 18.90
CA ASN A 52 14.49 8.59 19.79
C ASN A 52 13.33 7.55 19.74
N ALA A 53 13.53 6.34 19.20
CA ALA A 53 12.48 5.30 19.26
C ALA A 53 12.52 4.54 20.61
N PRO A 54 11.40 4.09 21.19
CA PRO A 54 11.42 3.12 22.29
C PRO A 54 11.87 1.74 21.76
N ASN A 55 12.24 0.80 22.64
CA ASN A 55 12.60 -0.56 22.21
C ASN A 55 11.39 -1.33 21.65
N TYR A 56 10.22 -1.10 22.23
CA TYR A 56 8.95 -1.72 21.86
C TYR A 56 7.84 -0.67 21.78
N TYR A 57 6.83 -0.94 20.96
CA TYR A 57 5.62 -0.15 20.84
C TYR A 57 4.40 -1.05 20.78
N THR A 58 3.40 -0.81 21.64
CA THR A 58 2.12 -1.53 21.58
C THR A 58 1.19 -0.84 20.60
N VAL A 59 0.79 -1.56 19.55
CA VAL A 59 -0.12 -1.10 18.50
C VAL A 59 -1.46 -0.71 19.11
N ARG A 60 -1.90 0.51 18.86
CA ARG A 60 -3.20 1.03 19.29
C ARG A 60 -4.22 0.93 18.16
N SER A 61 -5.48 1.06 18.51
CA SER A 61 -6.54 1.18 17.52
C SER A 61 -6.26 2.36 16.59
N GLY A 62 -6.24 2.11 15.28
CA GLY A 62 -5.93 3.12 14.26
C GLY A 62 -4.46 3.26 13.88
N ASP A 63 -3.54 2.56 14.56
CA ASP A 63 -2.13 2.56 14.15
C ASP A 63 -1.92 1.69 12.91
N THR A 64 -0.97 2.11 12.07
CA THR A 64 -0.45 1.34 10.93
C THR A 64 1.04 1.14 11.09
N LEU A 65 1.61 0.08 10.49
CA LEU A 65 3.04 -0.20 10.60
C LEU A 65 3.88 0.97 10.06
N SER A 66 3.41 1.58 8.97
CA SER A 66 4.00 2.79 8.38
C SER A 66 3.80 4.04 9.24
N GLY A 67 2.63 4.23 9.85
CA GLY A 67 2.37 5.36 10.76
C GLY A 67 3.26 5.31 12.01
N ILE A 68 3.44 4.12 12.58
CA ILE A 68 4.37 3.88 13.70
C ILE A 68 5.81 4.15 13.24
N ALA A 69 6.21 3.65 12.06
CA ALA A 69 7.54 3.87 11.52
C ALA A 69 7.87 5.36 11.36
N ASN A 70 6.96 6.11 10.74
CA ASN A 70 7.12 7.54 10.50
C ASN A 70 7.23 8.34 11.80
N ARG A 71 6.46 7.97 12.84
CA ARG A 71 6.52 8.62 14.16
C ARG A 71 7.93 8.60 14.75
N TYR A 72 8.68 7.54 14.46
CA TYR A 72 10.02 7.32 15.00
C TYR A 72 11.13 7.53 13.95
N GLY A 73 10.79 8.05 12.76
CA GLY A 73 11.75 8.30 11.68
C GLY A 73 12.37 7.02 11.11
N MET A 74 11.63 5.92 11.10
CA MET A 74 12.10 4.60 10.64
C MET A 74 11.42 4.17 9.34
N ASN A 75 12.04 3.24 8.64
CA ASN A 75 11.40 2.56 7.52
C ASN A 75 10.49 1.44 8.04
N TYR A 76 9.25 1.40 7.56
CA TYR A 76 8.29 0.37 7.96
C TYR A 76 8.72 -1.03 7.53
N LEU A 77 9.51 -1.17 6.45
CA LEU A 77 10.07 -2.44 6.02
C LEU A 77 11.09 -2.98 7.03
N ASP A 78 11.87 -2.10 7.65
CA ASP A 78 12.85 -2.50 8.67
C ASP A 78 12.13 -2.97 9.94
N ILE A 79 11.04 -2.29 10.33
CA ILE A 79 10.20 -2.73 11.45
C ILE A 79 9.50 -4.05 11.11
N ALA A 80 9.00 -4.20 9.88
CA ALA A 80 8.41 -5.45 9.41
C ALA A 80 9.40 -6.61 9.53
N ALA A 81 10.62 -6.43 9.03
CA ALA A 81 11.69 -7.41 9.11
C ALA A 81 12.09 -7.72 10.56
N LEU A 82 12.16 -6.69 11.43
CA LEU A 82 12.49 -6.84 12.85
C LEU A 82 11.43 -7.64 13.64
N ASN A 83 10.21 -7.71 13.13
CA ASN A 83 9.06 -8.36 13.76
C ASN A 83 8.53 -9.56 12.96
N ASP A 84 9.27 -10.05 11.96
CA ASP A 84 8.88 -11.17 11.10
C ASP A 84 7.50 -10.97 10.42
N ILE A 85 7.15 -9.73 10.08
CA ILE A 85 5.88 -9.39 9.45
C ILE A 85 6.02 -9.48 7.94
N ALA A 86 5.48 -10.55 7.36
CA ALA A 86 5.41 -10.73 5.92
C ALA A 86 4.38 -9.78 5.26
N PRO A 87 4.52 -9.50 3.94
CA PRO A 87 3.45 -8.91 3.15
C PRO A 87 2.12 -9.67 3.40
N PRO A 88 0.99 -8.98 3.64
CA PRO A 88 0.72 -7.57 3.37
C PRO A 88 1.04 -6.59 4.53
N TYR A 89 1.99 -6.91 5.40
CA TYR A 89 2.44 -6.05 6.51
C TYR A 89 1.35 -5.71 7.53
N ARG A 90 0.48 -6.69 7.81
CA ARG A 90 -0.64 -6.55 8.74
C ARG A 90 -0.15 -6.52 10.18
N ILE A 91 -0.66 -5.56 10.96
CA ILE A 91 -0.49 -5.48 12.41
C ILE A 91 -1.86 -5.48 13.10
N TYR A 92 -1.89 -5.93 14.35
CA TYR A 92 -3.10 -6.06 15.16
C TYR A 92 -3.04 -5.15 16.38
N VAL A 93 -4.19 -4.65 16.83
CA VAL A 93 -4.27 -3.89 18.09
C VAL A 93 -3.74 -4.73 19.24
N ASN A 94 -3.02 -4.11 20.16
CA ASN A 94 -2.28 -4.71 21.27
C ASN A 94 -1.09 -5.60 20.88
N GLN A 95 -0.74 -5.70 19.60
CA GLN A 95 0.51 -6.32 19.18
C GLN A 95 1.70 -5.48 19.67
N SER A 96 2.70 -6.11 20.27
CA SER A 96 3.96 -5.44 20.61
C SER A 96 4.91 -5.50 19.41
N LEU A 97 5.33 -4.35 18.92
CA LEU A 97 6.30 -4.21 17.83
C LEU A 97 7.64 -3.78 18.38
N ARG A 98 8.67 -4.53 18.02
CA ARG A 98 10.08 -4.17 18.20
C ARG A 98 10.42 -3.04 17.25
N LEU A 99 10.97 -1.95 17.77
CA LEU A 99 11.39 -0.80 16.97
C LEU A 99 12.91 -0.61 16.97
N LYS A 100 13.62 -1.27 17.90
CA LYS A 100 15.08 -1.24 18.02
C LYS A 100 15.66 -2.65 18.21
N GLY A 101 16.93 -2.78 17.85
CA GLY A 101 17.71 -4.02 17.96
C GLY A 101 17.90 -4.70 16.61
N SER A 102 18.92 -5.54 16.50
CA SER A 102 19.14 -6.36 15.31
C SER A 102 18.13 -7.50 15.28
N ALA A 103 17.54 -7.77 14.11
CA ALA A 103 16.89 -9.04 13.86
C ALA A 103 17.93 -10.13 14.08
N ALA A 104 17.80 -10.92 15.15
CA ALA A 104 18.64 -12.09 15.33
C ALA A 104 18.37 -12.98 14.13
N GLN A 105 19.35 -13.11 13.22
CA GLN A 105 19.25 -14.03 12.11
C GLN A 105 19.01 -15.43 12.67
N ARG A 106 17.77 -15.88 12.65
CA ARG A 106 17.41 -17.24 12.97
C ARG A 106 17.75 -18.05 11.72
N THR A 107 19.00 -18.46 11.59
CA THR A 107 19.39 -19.54 10.68
C THR A 107 18.61 -20.77 11.10
N THR A 108 17.54 -21.09 10.39
CA THR A 108 16.86 -22.36 10.52
C THR A 108 17.75 -23.43 9.91
N SER A 109 18.70 -23.96 10.69
CA SER A 109 19.28 -25.26 10.43
C SER A 109 18.21 -26.31 10.74
N THR A 110 17.63 -26.90 9.70
CA THR A 110 16.77 -28.08 9.82
C THR A 110 17.65 -29.26 10.27
N GLN A 111 17.77 -29.48 11.58
CA GLN A 111 18.19 -30.76 12.11
C GLN A 111 16.94 -31.66 12.21
N ALA A 112 16.96 -32.76 11.47
CA ALA A 112 15.94 -33.80 11.58
C ALA A 112 16.06 -34.48 12.95
N MET A 113 15.12 -34.18 13.85
CA MET A 113 15.01 -34.84 15.15
C MET A 113 14.13 -36.09 14.97
N ASN A 114 14.77 -37.24 14.78
CA ASN A 114 14.12 -38.53 14.94
C ASN A 114 13.87 -38.78 16.43
N GLN A 115 12.70 -38.38 16.94
CA GLN A 115 12.20 -38.92 18.20
C GLN A 115 10.67 -38.89 18.23
N ALA A 116 10.06 -40.04 17.98
CA ALA A 116 8.64 -40.27 18.25
C ALA A 116 8.46 -40.53 19.76
N ALA A 117 8.04 -39.51 20.50
CA ALA A 117 7.47 -39.70 21.83
C ALA A 117 5.96 -39.98 21.70
N PRO A 118 5.42 -41.00 22.38
CA PRO A 118 3.99 -41.29 22.31
C PRO A 118 3.19 -40.17 22.98
N ILE A 119 2.21 -39.62 22.25
CA ILE A 119 1.26 -38.64 22.77
C ILE A 119 0.33 -39.36 23.75
N GLN A 120 0.58 -39.21 25.05
CA GLN A 120 -0.33 -39.65 26.10
C GLN A 120 -1.45 -38.62 26.25
N ARG A 121 -2.66 -38.99 25.84
CA ARG A 121 -3.85 -38.14 25.99
C ARG A 121 -4.25 -38.07 27.46
N GLN A 122 -3.83 -37.02 28.16
CA GLN A 122 -4.44 -36.67 29.44
C GLN A 122 -5.73 -35.91 29.16
N SER A 123 -6.88 -36.54 29.43
CA SER A 123 -8.17 -35.88 29.46
C SER A 123 -8.24 -34.99 30.69
N ILE A 124 -8.19 -33.69 30.49
CA ILE A 124 -8.45 -32.70 31.54
C ILE A 124 -9.98 -32.66 31.72
N ASN A 125 -10.47 -33.10 32.88
CA ASN A 125 -11.86 -32.88 33.25
C ASN A 125 -12.08 -31.38 33.48
N ILE A 126 -12.79 -30.75 32.54
CA ILE A 126 -13.27 -29.38 32.68
C ILE A 126 -14.49 -29.43 33.63
N PRO A 127 -14.55 -28.59 34.68
CA PRO A 127 -15.74 -28.49 35.51
C PRO A 127 -16.94 -28.06 34.66
N THR A 128 -18.03 -28.81 34.74
CA THR A 128 -19.34 -28.47 34.17
C THR A 128 -19.78 -27.12 34.72
N GLN A 129 -19.76 -26.10 33.86
CA GLN A 129 -20.33 -24.80 34.17
C GLN A 129 -21.85 -24.96 34.28
N GLN A 130 -22.38 -24.76 35.49
CA GLN A 130 -23.81 -24.78 35.77
C GLN A 130 -24.52 -23.77 34.86
N GLN A 131 -25.52 -24.27 34.12
CA GLN A 131 -26.45 -23.43 33.38
C GLN A 131 -27.18 -22.50 34.35
N VAL A 132 -26.92 -21.20 34.24
CA VAL A 132 -27.74 -20.18 34.90
C VAL A 132 -29.00 -20.01 34.05
N ALA A 133 -30.15 -20.35 34.62
CA ALA A 133 -31.45 -20.15 33.99
C ALA A 133 -31.69 -18.66 33.66
N PRO A 134 -32.26 -18.32 32.49
CA PRO A 134 -32.66 -16.94 32.20
C PRO A 134 -33.79 -16.49 33.13
N PRO A 135 -33.84 -15.22 33.54
CA PRO A 135 -34.95 -14.67 34.34
C PRO A 135 -36.25 -14.62 33.53
N PRO A 136 -37.43 -14.69 34.18
CA PRO A 136 -38.72 -14.70 33.50
C PRO A 136 -38.98 -13.35 32.81
N VAL A 137 -39.22 -13.41 31.51
CA VAL A 137 -39.60 -12.28 30.66
C VAL A 137 -41.01 -11.82 31.06
N ARG A 138 -41.17 -10.56 31.46
CA ARG A 138 -42.50 -9.95 31.67
C ARG A 138 -43.14 -9.68 30.30
N PRO A 139 -44.48 -9.82 30.14
CA PRO A 139 -45.14 -9.47 28.90
C PRO A 139 -45.12 -7.95 28.72
N VAL A 140 -44.49 -7.46 27.65
CA VAL A 140 -44.70 -6.09 27.16
C VAL A 140 -45.72 -6.12 26.03
N THR A 141 -46.75 -5.30 26.18
CA THR A 141 -47.91 -5.14 25.29
C THR A 141 -47.50 -4.78 23.85
N PRO A 142 -48.22 -5.24 22.80
CA PRO A 142 -47.81 -5.03 21.41
C PRO A 142 -48.20 -3.63 20.92
N THR A 143 -47.22 -2.81 20.54
CA THR A 143 -47.45 -1.64 19.68
C THR A 143 -47.47 -2.10 18.21
N GLN A 144 -48.51 -1.68 17.50
CA GLN A 144 -48.85 -2.05 16.13
C GLN A 144 -47.66 -1.93 15.17
N GLN A 145 -47.26 -3.08 14.60
CA GLN A 145 -46.28 -3.16 13.52
C GLN A 145 -46.94 -2.71 12.20
N ARG A 146 -46.36 -1.67 11.60
CA ARG A 146 -46.45 -1.41 10.16
C ARG A 146 -45.95 -2.68 9.43
N PRO A 147 -46.50 -3.08 8.26
CA PRO A 147 -46.07 -4.31 7.59
C PRO A 147 -44.58 -4.21 7.25
N VAL A 148 -43.74 -4.87 8.05
CA VAL A 148 -42.35 -5.12 7.70
C VAL A 148 -42.41 -6.23 6.69
N VAL A 149 -42.40 -5.87 5.41
CA VAL A 149 -41.99 -6.79 4.36
C VAL A 149 -40.72 -7.50 4.85
N PRO A 150 -40.66 -8.84 4.85
CA PRO A 150 -39.43 -9.52 5.19
C PRO A 150 -38.39 -9.08 4.17
N VAL A 151 -37.48 -8.20 4.58
CA VAL A 151 -36.22 -8.02 3.85
C VAL A 151 -35.44 -9.28 4.15
N THR A 152 -35.75 -10.33 3.39
CA THR A 152 -34.90 -11.51 3.31
C THR A 152 -33.53 -10.96 2.94
N PRO A 153 -32.49 -11.11 3.78
CA PRO A 153 -31.14 -10.83 3.31
C PRO A 153 -30.94 -11.74 2.09
N PRO A 154 -30.53 -11.24 0.91
CA PRO A 154 -30.14 -12.13 -0.16
C PRO A 154 -28.85 -12.83 0.25
N SER A 155 -28.99 -13.92 1.01
CA SER A 155 -28.01 -14.97 1.09
C SER A 155 -28.11 -15.79 -0.19
N THR A 156 -27.54 -15.27 -1.26
CA THR A 156 -27.02 -16.10 -2.33
C THR A 156 -25.60 -15.62 -2.61
N LEU A 157 -24.65 -16.44 -2.16
CA LEU A 157 -23.38 -16.64 -2.84
C LEU A 157 -23.72 -16.97 -4.30
N ALA A 158 -23.99 -15.96 -5.13
CA ALA A 158 -23.95 -16.14 -6.56
C ALA A 158 -22.48 -16.35 -6.90
N SER A 159 -22.13 -17.62 -7.13
CA SER A 159 -20.80 -18.16 -7.43
C SER A 159 -20.22 -17.66 -8.76
N GLY A 160 -20.48 -16.41 -9.14
CA GLY A 160 -20.02 -15.79 -10.37
C GLY A 160 -19.65 -14.33 -10.12
N LEU A 161 -18.47 -13.94 -10.59
CA LEU A 161 -17.96 -12.58 -10.53
C LEU A 161 -18.77 -11.70 -11.49
N ARG A 162 -19.87 -11.11 -11.00
CA ARG A 162 -20.69 -10.17 -11.79
C ARG A 162 -20.18 -8.75 -11.59
N TRP A 163 -19.66 -8.18 -12.66
CA TRP A 163 -19.15 -6.81 -12.66
C TRP A 163 -20.24 -5.78 -12.97
N VAL A 164 -20.16 -4.65 -12.27
CA VAL A 164 -20.95 -3.45 -12.51
C VAL A 164 -20.04 -2.24 -12.54
N LYS A 165 -20.50 -1.18 -13.21
CA LYS A 165 -19.80 0.10 -13.26
C LYS A 165 -19.63 0.70 -11.85
N PRO A 166 -18.42 1.19 -11.50
CA PRO A 166 -18.14 1.73 -10.17
C PRO A 166 -18.58 3.19 -10.01
N SER A 167 -18.92 3.87 -11.11
CA SER A 167 -19.40 5.26 -11.15
C SER A 167 -20.38 5.44 -12.31
N ASN A 168 -21.26 6.44 -12.22
CA ASN A 168 -22.13 6.87 -13.31
C ASN A 168 -21.52 7.99 -14.18
N GLY A 169 -20.38 8.55 -13.76
CA GLY A 169 -19.73 9.63 -14.50
C GLY A 169 -18.94 9.15 -15.72
N PRO A 170 -18.55 10.06 -16.62
CA PRO A 170 -17.82 9.73 -17.83
C PRO A 170 -16.39 9.27 -17.51
N VAL A 171 -15.84 8.39 -18.34
CA VAL A 171 -14.40 8.05 -18.28
C VAL A 171 -13.60 9.23 -18.80
N ILE A 172 -12.75 9.80 -17.93
CA ILE A 172 -11.88 10.95 -18.25
C ILE A 172 -10.42 10.55 -18.48
N GLN A 173 -10.05 9.32 -18.11
CA GLN A 173 -8.74 8.74 -18.39
C GLN A 173 -8.80 7.22 -18.33
N GLY A 174 -8.30 6.55 -19.37
CA GLY A 174 -8.22 5.09 -19.41
C GLY A 174 -6.93 4.54 -18.79
N PHE A 175 -6.92 3.22 -18.59
CA PHE A 175 -5.75 2.47 -18.16
C PHE A 175 -4.60 2.58 -19.16
N ASN A 176 -3.40 2.92 -18.68
CA ASN A 176 -2.18 2.99 -19.50
C ASN A 176 -0.95 2.86 -18.61
N LEU A 177 -0.34 1.66 -18.55
CA LEU A 177 0.85 1.41 -17.74
C LEU A 177 2.08 2.19 -18.21
N ALA A 178 2.22 2.47 -19.52
CA ALA A 178 3.34 3.24 -20.05
C ALA A 178 3.32 4.70 -19.54
N SER A 179 2.12 5.23 -19.29
CA SER A 179 1.92 6.54 -18.66
C SER A 179 1.70 6.47 -17.14
N ASN A 180 2.02 5.33 -16.50
CA ASN A 180 1.84 5.07 -15.06
C ASN A 180 0.38 5.25 -14.58
N VAL A 181 -0.59 4.98 -15.45
CA VAL A 181 -2.02 4.98 -15.15
C VAL A 181 -2.47 3.54 -14.92
N LYS A 182 -2.64 3.17 -13.65
CA LYS A 182 -2.89 1.78 -13.22
C LYS A 182 -4.38 1.40 -13.17
N GLY A 183 -5.27 2.27 -13.65
CA GLY A 183 -6.71 2.07 -13.61
C GLY A 183 -7.46 3.00 -14.56
N THR A 184 -8.77 3.07 -14.38
CA THR A 184 -9.66 3.96 -15.13
C THR A 184 -10.13 5.08 -14.22
N ARG A 185 -10.11 6.32 -14.70
CA ARG A 185 -10.58 7.49 -13.97
C ARG A 185 -11.95 7.93 -14.49
N TYR A 186 -12.88 8.12 -13.58
CA TYR A 186 -14.23 8.59 -13.85
C TYR A 186 -14.36 10.02 -13.32
N GLY A 187 -14.93 10.92 -14.12
CA GLY A 187 -15.29 12.26 -13.69
C GLY A 187 -16.57 12.27 -12.86
N GLY A 188 -16.80 13.36 -12.13
CA GLY A 188 -18.00 13.54 -11.32
C GLY A 188 -17.88 14.74 -10.38
N ASN A 189 -18.84 14.87 -9.48
CA ASN A 189 -18.92 15.91 -8.46
C ASN A 189 -18.60 15.34 -7.07
N VAL A 190 -18.24 16.22 -6.13
CA VAL A 190 -18.03 15.81 -4.74
C VAL A 190 -19.34 15.27 -4.18
N GLY A 191 -19.30 14.09 -3.56
CA GLY A 191 -20.50 13.45 -3.02
C GLY A 191 -21.14 12.43 -3.96
N ASP A 192 -20.74 12.39 -5.24
CA ASP A 192 -21.29 11.42 -6.20
C ASP A 192 -21.07 9.98 -5.70
N PRO A 193 -22.06 9.09 -5.86
CA PRO A 193 -21.97 7.74 -5.31
C PRO A 193 -20.91 6.90 -6.04
N VAL A 194 -20.06 6.23 -5.26
CA VAL A 194 -19.12 5.21 -5.72
C VAL A 194 -19.64 3.84 -5.33
N PHE A 195 -19.71 2.93 -6.31
CA PHE A 195 -20.32 1.62 -6.16
C PHE A 195 -19.28 0.49 -6.15
N ALA A 196 -19.52 -0.55 -5.35
CA ALA A 196 -18.77 -1.79 -5.43
C ALA A 196 -18.99 -2.45 -6.79
N ALA A 197 -17.91 -2.79 -7.48
CA ALA A 197 -17.93 -3.27 -8.85
C ALA A 197 -18.33 -4.75 -8.90
N ALA A 198 -18.09 -5.51 -7.83
CA ALA A 198 -18.51 -6.90 -7.70
C ALA A 198 -18.73 -7.24 -6.22
N ASN A 199 -19.34 -8.39 -5.97
CA ASN A 199 -19.48 -8.95 -4.63
C ASN A 199 -18.09 -9.21 -4.02
N GLY A 200 -17.87 -8.84 -2.77
CA GLY A 200 -16.58 -9.04 -2.13
C GLY A 200 -16.53 -8.60 -0.68
N GLN A 201 -15.34 -8.66 -0.09
CA GLN A 201 -15.05 -8.19 1.26
C GLN A 201 -14.13 -6.99 1.22
N VAL A 202 -14.46 -5.95 1.97
CA VAL A 202 -13.61 -4.77 2.15
C VAL A 202 -12.39 -5.18 2.95
N VAL A 203 -11.21 -5.14 2.33
CA VAL A 203 -9.94 -5.46 2.98
C VAL A 203 -9.22 -4.21 3.50
N TYR A 204 -9.58 -3.03 3.00
CA TYR A 204 -9.02 -1.75 3.41
C TYR A 204 -10.04 -0.62 3.18
N ALA A 205 -10.14 0.31 4.12
CA ALA A 205 -10.97 1.52 4.03
C ALA A 205 -10.36 2.59 4.93
N ALA A 206 -9.37 3.33 4.41
CA ALA A 206 -8.62 4.34 5.15
C ALA A 206 -7.87 5.31 4.21
N ASP A 207 -7.28 6.36 4.76
CA ASP A 207 -6.50 7.40 4.07
C ASP A 207 -4.97 7.18 4.11
N GLY A 208 -4.52 6.05 4.66
CA GLY A 208 -3.12 5.73 4.92
C GLY A 208 -2.20 5.56 3.69
N LEU A 209 -2.72 5.72 2.47
CA LEU A 209 -1.95 5.66 1.23
C LEU A 209 -2.05 7.01 0.51
N LYS A 210 -1.02 7.86 0.68
CA LYS A 210 -1.07 9.27 0.29
C LYS A 210 -1.36 9.47 -1.20
N GLU A 211 -0.83 8.62 -2.09
CA GLU A 211 -1.12 8.72 -3.52
C GLU A 211 -2.56 8.38 -3.90
N TYR A 212 -3.32 7.73 -3.01
CA TYR A 212 -4.71 7.30 -3.24
C TYR A 212 -5.74 8.07 -2.40
N GLY A 213 -5.28 8.89 -1.44
CA GLY A 213 -6.16 9.55 -0.48
C GLY A 213 -7.03 8.55 0.27
N ASN A 214 -8.31 8.88 0.45
CA ASN A 214 -9.27 7.95 1.04
C ASN A 214 -9.52 6.81 0.06
N LEU A 215 -9.07 5.62 0.44
CA LEU A 215 -9.08 4.44 -0.42
C LEU A 215 -9.91 3.33 0.21
N VAL A 216 -10.76 2.72 -0.61
CA VAL A 216 -11.42 1.45 -0.32
C VAL A 216 -10.80 0.37 -1.20
N LEU A 217 -10.40 -0.75 -0.63
CA LEU A 217 -10.01 -1.95 -1.36
C LEU A 217 -11.01 -3.07 -1.07
N VAL A 218 -11.51 -3.71 -2.11
CA VAL A 218 -12.43 -4.84 -2.01
C VAL A 218 -11.77 -6.07 -2.63
N LYS A 219 -11.65 -7.14 -1.85
CA LYS A 219 -11.23 -8.46 -2.34
C LYS A 219 -12.45 -9.22 -2.81
N HIS A 220 -12.35 -9.80 -4.00
CA HIS A 220 -13.38 -10.62 -4.61
C HIS A 220 -12.92 -12.09 -4.69
N VAL A 221 -13.76 -12.93 -5.29
CA VAL A 221 -13.38 -14.29 -5.67
C VAL A 221 -12.35 -14.28 -6.81
N ASP A 222 -11.76 -15.43 -7.12
CA ASP A 222 -10.85 -15.62 -8.27
C ASP A 222 -9.61 -14.71 -8.28
N GLY A 223 -9.14 -14.28 -7.11
CA GLY A 223 -7.91 -13.49 -6.97
C GLY A 223 -8.04 -12.01 -7.32
N TYR A 224 -9.26 -11.52 -7.59
CA TYR A 224 -9.50 -10.13 -7.93
C TYR A 224 -9.50 -9.20 -6.71
N ILE A 225 -8.90 -8.02 -6.86
CA ILE A 225 -8.97 -6.92 -5.91
C ILE A 225 -9.31 -5.64 -6.68
N THR A 226 -10.31 -4.90 -6.22
CA THR A 226 -10.61 -3.57 -6.74
C THR A 226 -10.21 -2.48 -5.77
N ALA A 227 -9.79 -1.34 -6.32
CA ALA A 227 -9.39 -0.16 -5.57
C ALA A 227 -10.25 1.04 -5.98
N TYR A 228 -10.78 1.75 -5.00
CA TYR A 228 -11.60 2.96 -5.16
C TYR A 228 -10.90 4.10 -4.43
N ALA A 229 -10.19 4.96 -5.16
CA ALA A 229 -9.37 6.02 -4.59
C ALA A 229 -10.02 7.41 -4.68
N HIS A 230 -9.42 8.36 -3.97
CA HIS A 230 -9.76 9.78 -3.96
C HIS A 230 -11.14 10.12 -3.39
N ASN A 231 -11.72 9.24 -2.59
CA ASN A 231 -13.06 9.45 -2.05
C ASN A 231 -13.11 10.64 -1.08
N SER A 232 -14.24 11.34 -1.02
CA SER A 232 -14.50 12.34 0.04
C SER A 232 -14.92 11.66 1.34
N LYS A 233 -15.70 10.58 1.24
CA LYS A 233 -16.23 9.83 2.38
C LYS A 233 -16.30 8.34 2.07
N MET A 234 -15.99 7.50 3.07
CA MET A 234 -16.16 6.05 3.00
C MET A 234 -17.41 5.66 3.81
N LEU A 235 -18.27 4.83 3.23
CA LEU A 235 -19.50 4.34 3.86
C LEU A 235 -19.36 2.92 4.40
N VAL A 236 -18.20 2.30 4.16
CA VAL A 236 -17.84 0.95 4.59
C VAL A 236 -16.55 0.99 5.39
N LYS A 237 -16.31 -0.06 6.18
CA LYS A 237 -15.07 -0.28 6.95
C LYS A 237 -14.43 -1.61 6.58
N SER A 238 -13.18 -1.79 6.97
CA SER A 238 -12.48 -3.08 6.80
C SER A 238 -13.26 -4.22 7.49
N GLY A 239 -13.40 -5.34 6.79
CA GLY A 239 -14.16 -6.51 7.22
C GLY A 239 -15.60 -6.57 6.69
N ASP A 240 -16.17 -5.46 6.22
CA ASP A 240 -17.53 -5.43 5.69
C ASP A 240 -17.64 -6.27 4.40
N ASN A 241 -18.76 -6.98 4.25
CA ASN A 241 -19.12 -7.62 2.99
C ASN A 241 -19.94 -6.62 2.16
N VAL A 242 -19.62 -6.54 0.87
CA VAL A 242 -20.28 -5.66 -0.09
C VAL A 242 -20.82 -6.46 -1.26
N THR A 243 -21.95 -6.01 -1.80
CA THR A 243 -22.55 -6.59 -3.01
C THR A 243 -22.31 -5.70 -4.22
N ALA A 244 -22.33 -6.29 -5.43
CA ALA A 244 -22.16 -5.54 -6.67
C ALA A 244 -23.26 -4.48 -6.80
N GLY A 245 -22.87 -3.22 -7.00
CA GLY A 245 -23.77 -2.07 -7.08
C GLY A 245 -24.07 -1.41 -5.74
N GLN A 246 -23.58 -1.94 -4.62
CA GLN A 246 -23.72 -1.30 -3.32
C GLN A 246 -22.93 0.01 -3.29
N LYS A 247 -23.53 1.10 -2.78
CA LYS A 247 -22.81 2.36 -2.53
C LYS A 247 -21.82 2.14 -1.37
N ILE A 248 -20.54 2.31 -1.64
CA ILE A 248 -19.45 2.06 -0.67
C ILE A 248 -18.72 3.34 -0.26
N ALA A 249 -18.80 4.39 -1.07
CA ALA A 249 -18.11 5.64 -0.84
C ALA A 249 -18.79 6.79 -1.60
N GLU A 250 -18.28 7.99 -1.37
CA GLU A 250 -18.63 9.21 -2.09
C GLU A 250 -17.39 9.77 -2.77
N MET A 251 -17.52 10.15 -4.02
CA MET A 251 -16.44 10.69 -4.83
C MET A 251 -15.91 11.99 -4.22
N GLY A 252 -14.63 12.24 -4.39
CA GLY A 252 -13.97 13.45 -3.92
C GLY A 252 -12.69 13.70 -4.68
N SER A 253 -11.78 14.44 -4.03
CA SER A 253 -10.46 14.79 -4.54
C SER A 253 -9.35 14.51 -3.53
N SER A 254 -9.57 13.60 -2.57
CA SER A 254 -8.55 13.32 -1.54
C SER A 254 -7.28 12.75 -2.18
N GLY A 255 -6.14 13.42 -2.02
CA GLY A 255 -4.89 13.03 -2.68
C GLY A 255 -4.87 13.22 -4.22
N ALA A 256 -5.84 13.94 -4.79
CA ALA A 256 -5.91 14.28 -6.21
C ALA A 256 -6.06 15.80 -6.43
N SER A 257 -5.73 16.28 -7.63
CA SER A 257 -5.87 17.70 -8.01
C SER A 257 -7.27 18.09 -8.47
N ARG A 258 -8.15 17.11 -8.69
CA ARG A 258 -9.54 17.31 -9.14
C ARG A 258 -10.43 16.23 -8.58
N VAL A 259 -11.74 16.48 -8.62
CA VAL A 259 -12.75 15.49 -8.23
C VAL A 259 -12.82 14.39 -9.28
N MET A 260 -12.54 13.16 -8.86
CA MET A 260 -12.60 11.98 -9.72
C MET A 260 -12.58 10.71 -8.88
N LEU A 261 -13.09 9.62 -9.45
CA LEU A 261 -12.82 8.27 -8.97
C LEU A 261 -11.66 7.69 -9.76
N GLU A 262 -10.59 7.26 -9.10
CA GLU A 262 -9.62 6.35 -9.71
C GLU A 262 -9.97 4.90 -9.32
N PHE A 263 -10.37 4.12 -10.30
CA PHE A 263 -10.77 2.72 -10.16
C PHE A 263 -9.69 1.81 -10.74
N GLN A 264 -9.10 0.96 -9.91
CA GLN A 264 -8.14 -0.05 -10.36
C GLN A 264 -8.68 -1.45 -10.14
N VAL A 265 -8.34 -2.35 -11.06
CA VAL A 265 -8.56 -3.79 -10.90
C VAL A 265 -7.20 -4.46 -10.86
N ARG A 266 -7.03 -5.36 -9.92
CA ARG A 266 -5.84 -6.20 -9.78
C ARG A 266 -6.24 -7.66 -9.80
N LEU A 267 -5.48 -8.47 -10.52
CA LEU A 267 -5.56 -9.92 -10.49
C LEU A 267 -4.24 -10.44 -9.93
N ASP A 268 -4.31 -11.18 -8.82
CA ASP A 268 -3.13 -11.68 -8.11
C ASP A 268 -2.11 -10.57 -7.78
N GLY A 269 -2.63 -9.39 -7.43
CA GLY A 269 -1.86 -8.20 -7.08
C GLY A 269 -1.35 -7.36 -8.26
N LYS A 270 -1.41 -7.86 -9.50
CA LYS A 270 -0.97 -7.15 -10.71
C LYS A 270 -2.10 -6.28 -11.27
N PRO A 271 -1.84 -5.01 -11.63
CA PRO A 271 -2.87 -4.15 -12.22
C PRO A 271 -3.23 -4.64 -13.63
N ILE A 272 -4.52 -4.75 -13.91
CA ILE A 272 -5.08 -5.09 -15.22
C ILE A 272 -5.97 -3.96 -15.72
N ASN A 273 -6.24 -3.94 -17.02
CA ASN A 273 -7.15 -2.95 -17.59
C ASN A 273 -8.60 -3.18 -17.09
N PRO A 274 -9.21 -2.24 -16.35
CA PRO A 274 -10.56 -2.40 -15.81
C PRO A 274 -11.65 -2.63 -16.87
N THR A 275 -11.49 -2.09 -18.08
CA THR A 275 -12.48 -2.23 -19.16
C THR A 275 -12.58 -3.65 -19.71
N THR A 276 -11.68 -4.55 -19.31
CA THR A 276 -11.72 -5.97 -19.70
C THR A 276 -12.70 -6.79 -18.85
N VAL A 277 -13.06 -6.28 -17.67
CA VAL A 277 -13.94 -6.98 -16.72
C VAL A 277 -15.18 -6.18 -16.38
N VAL A 278 -15.09 -4.85 -16.35
CA VAL A 278 -16.21 -3.96 -16.01
C VAL A 278 -16.93 -3.53 -17.29
N PRO A 279 -18.27 -3.58 -17.34
CA PRO A 279 -19.05 -3.05 -18.46
C PRO A 279 -18.90 -1.52 -18.56
N ASN A 280 -18.82 -1.03 -19.79
CA ASN A 280 -18.74 0.41 -20.10
C ASN A 280 -20.03 1.17 -19.79
#